data_AF-A0A2V6U8S6-F1
#
_entry.id   AF-A0A2V6U8S6-F1
#
_cell.length_a   1.000
_cell.length_b   1.000
_cell.length_c   1.000
_cell.angle_alpha   90.00
_cell.angle_beta   90.00
_cell.angle_gamma   90.00
#
_symmetry.space_group_name_H-M   'P 1'
#
loop_
_entity.id
_entity.type
_entity.pdbx_description
1 polymer ?
#
loop_
_entity_poly.entity_id
_entity_poly.type
_entity_poly.pdbx_seq_one_letter_code
_entity_poly.pdbx_strand_id
1 'polypeptide(L)'
;MLDIGRSVYARLGHARPTELWQPAREVYADLAWPPGSDVPASAPPGRRLYVRWCATCHGPDGRGNGPAAPSLIPRPRDFTRGLFKYKSTPADQPPTDD
;
A
#
# COMPACT_ATOMS: atom_id res chain seq x y z
N MET A 1 -25.92 -10.71 17.11
CA MET A 1 -25.98 -9.23 17.21
C MET A 1 -24.75 -8.53 16.63
N LEU A 2 -23.53 -9.07 16.78
CA LEU A 2 -22.30 -8.52 16.19
C LEU A 2 -22.30 -8.46 14.65
N ASP A 3 -22.93 -9.42 13.97
CA ASP A 3 -23.00 -9.47 12.50
C ASP A 3 -23.82 -8.33 11.88
N ILE A 4 -24.90 -7.92 12.55
CA ILE A 4 -25.76 -6.82 12.07
C ILE A 4 -24.98 -5.50 12.16
N GLY A 5 -24.27 -5.26 13.26
CA GLY A 5 -23.45 -4.06 13.43
C GLY A 5 -22.36 -3.94 12.36
N ARG A 6 -21.66 -5.05 12.06
CA ARG A 6 -20.63 -5.09 11.01
C ARG A 6 -21.22 -4.92 9.61
N SER A 7 -22.39 -5.50 9.36
CA SER A 7 -23.13 -5.36 8.09
C SER A 7 -23.67 -3.94 7.88
N VAL A 8 -24.16 -3.28 8.93
CA VAL A 8 -24.63 -1.88 8.87
C VAL A 8 -23.44 -0.94 8.66
N TYR A 9 -22.33 -1.17 9.37
CA TYR A 9 -21.12 -0.36 9.20
C TYR A 9 -20.54 -0.51 7.79
N ALA A 10 -20.51 -1.73 7.24
CA ALA A 10 -20.10 -1.98 5.86
C ALA A 10 -21.03 -1.30 4.84
N ARG A 11 -22.37 -1.42 5.03
CA ARG A 11 -23.35 -0.75 4.15
C ARG A 11 -23.25 0.77 4.19
N LEU A 12 -23.10 1.36 5.37
CA LEU A 12 -22.94 2.81 5.52
C LEU A 12 -21.60 3.30 4.95
N GLY A 13 -20.52 2.56 5.19
CA GLY A 13 -19.21 2.87 4.60
C GLY A 13 -19.20 2.78 3.07
N HIS A 14 -19.93 1.82 2.48
CA HIS A 14 -20.10 1.73 1.02
C HIS A 14 -21.01 2.83 0.45
N ALA A 15 -22.11 3.16 1.14
CA ALA A 15 -23.04 4.19 0.67
C ALA A 15 -22.49 5.61 0.82
N ARG A 16 -21.55 5.84 1.75
CA ARG A 16 -20.94 7.13 2.05
C ARG A 16 -19.44 6.95 2.31
N PRO A 17 -18.64 6.70 1.27
CA PRO A 17 -17.20 6.61 1.43
C PRO A 17 -16.67 7.96 1.94
N THR A 18 -15.85 7.92 3.00
CA THR A 18 -15.16 9.13 3.51
C THR A 18 -14.20 9.71 2.49
N GLU A 19 -13.78 8.89 1.53
CA GLU A 19 -12.95 9.26 0.38
C GLU A 19 -13.31 8.35 -0.79
N LEU A 20 -13.69 8.92 -1.93
CA LEU A 20 -13.76 8.18 -3.19
C LEU A 20 -12.33 8.05 -3.70
N TRP A 21 -11.70 6.90 -3.43
CA TRP A 21 -10.39 6.61 -4.00
C TRP A 21 -10.54 6.46 -5.52
N GLN A 22 -10.21 7.53 -6.22
CA GLN A 22 -10.06 7.60 -7.67
C GLN A 22 -8.64 8.07 -7.91
N PRO A 23 -7.66 7.18 -7.81
CA PRO A 23 -6.30 7.60 -7.98
C PRO A 23 -6.14 7.98 -9.45
N ALA A 24 -5.36 9.03 -9.71
CA ALA A 24 -5.15 9.48 -11.07
C ALA A 24 -4.67 8.29 -11.91
N ARG A 25 -5.24 8.10 -13.10
CA ARG A 25 -4.86 7.01 -14.02
C ARG A 25 -3.36 6.99 -14.25
N GLU A 26 -2.78 8.18 -14.29
CA GLU A 26 -1.37 8.49 -14.47
C GLU A 26 -0.50 7.84 -13.38
N VAL A 27 -1.04 7.61 -12.18
CA VAL A 27 -0.35 6.94 -11.06
C VAL A 27 -0.12 5.45 -11.34
N TYR A 28 -0.90 4.83 -12.24
CA TYR A 28 -0.78 3.41 -12.62
C TYR A 28 -0.43 3.19 -14.08
N ALA A 29 -0.31 4.26 -14.87
CA ALA A 29 -0.08 4.15 -16.31
C ALA A 29 1.18 3.34 -16.64
N ASP A 30 2.18 3.40 -15.76
CA ASP A 30 3.47 2.74 -15.94
C ASP A 30 3.58 1.42 -15.16
N LEU A 31 2.53 1.01 -14.43
CA LEU A 31 2.55 -0.24 -13.65
C LEU A 31 2.23 -1.43 -14.55
N ALA A 32 3.22 -2.28 -14.82
CA ALA A 32 2.96 -3.54 -15.49
C ALA A 32 2.16 -4.50 -14.58
N TRP A 33 1.05 -5.02 -15.10
CA TRP A 33 0.17 -5.97 -14.40
C TRP A 33 0.28 -7.38 -15.04
N PRO A 34 0.51 -8.45 -14.25
CA PRO A 34 0.64 -8.49 -12.79
C PRO A 34 1.91 -7.78 -12.31
N PRO A 35 1.93 -7.27 -11.05
CA PRO A 35 3.08 -6.54 -10.52
C PRO A 35 4.36 -7.36 -10.70
N GLY A 36 5.33 -6.79 -11.41
CA GLY A 36 6.67 -7.39 -11.57
C GLY A 36 6.89 -8.14 -12.87
N SER A 37 5.90 -8.12 -13.76
CA SER A 37 6.01 -8.62 -15.13
C SER A 37 7.06 -7.88 -15.96
N ASP A 38 7.38 -6.64 -15.61
CA ASP A 38 8.36 -5.76 -16.26
C ASP A 38 9.73 -5.75 -15.54
N VAL A 39 9.87 -6.39 -14.38
CA VAL A 39 11.11 -6.34 -13.62
C VAL A 39 12.15 -7.24 -14.29
N PRO A 40 13.29 -6.69 -14.76
CA PRO A 40 14.28 -7.49 -15.44
C PRO A 40 14.93 -8.48 -14.47
N ALA A 41 15.36 -9.64 -14.98
CA ALA A 41 16.05 -10.65 -14.18
C ALA A 41 17.32 -10.11 -13.50
N SER A 42 17.98 -9.11 -14.12
CA SER A 42 19.14 -8.39 -13.60
C SER A 42 18.84 -7.41 -12.47
N ALA A 43 17.57 -7.12 -12.18
CA ALA A 43 17.19 -6.22 -11.10
C ALA A 43 17.74 -6.73 -9.74
N PRO A 44 18.11 -5.85 -8.80
CA PRO A 44 18.57 -6.26 -7.48
C PRO A 44 17.55 -7.21 -6.79
N PRO A 45 18.01 -8.19 -5.99
CA PRO A 45 17.11 -9.14 -5.32
C PRO A 45 15.98 -8.47 -4.54
N GLY A 46 16.27 -7.36 -3.86
CA GLY A 46 15.27 -6.57 -3.12
C GLY A 46 14.15 -6.04 -4.02
N ARG A 47 14.46 -5.56 -5.23
CA ARG A 47 13.45 -5.07 -6.19
C ARG A 47 12.53 -6.20 -6.63
N ARG A 48 13.08 -7.37 -6.96
CA ARG A 48 12.28 -8.53 -7.38
C ARG A 48 11.34 -9.01 -6.27
N LEU A 49 11.83 -9.06 -5.04
CA LEU A 49 11.01 -9.43 -3.87
C LEU A 49 9.92 -8.39 -3.58
N TYR A 50 10.29 -7.11 -3.61
CA TYR A 50 9.36 -6.02 -3.35
C TYR A 50 8.18 -6.06 -4.32
N VAL A 51 8.45 -6.21 -5.62
CA VAL A 51 7.37 -6.19 -6.59
C VAL A 51 6.49 -7.45 -6.49
N ARG A 52 7.10 -8.61 -6.20
CA ARG A 52 6.35 -9.87 -6.02
C ARG A 52 5.42 -9.86 -4.80
N TRP A 53 5.85 -9.27 -3.68
CA TRP A 53 5.17 -9.46 -2.40
C TRP A 53 4.59 -8.19 -1.79
N CYS A 54 5.16 -7.02 -2.09
CA CYS A 54 4.85 -5.77 -1.40
C CYS A 54 4.01 -4.83 -2.27
N ALA A 55 4.29 -4.75 -3.58
CA ALA A 55 3.71 -3.77 -4.48
C ALA A 55 2.19 -3.91 -4.66
N THR A 56 1.61 -5.10 -4.49
CA THR A 56 0.16 -5.30 -4.52
C THR A 56 -0.59 -4.43 -3.51
N CYS A 57 0.01 -4.21 -2.34
CA CYS A 57 -0.56 -3.37 -1.28
C CYS A 57 0.08 -1.98 -1.25
N HIS A 58 1.40 -1.91 -1.35
CA HIS A 58 2.15 -0.66 -1.17
C HIS A 58 2.39 0.14 -2.45
N GLY A 59 2.07 -0.42 -3.62
CA GLY A 59 2.35 0.17 -4.92
C GLY A 59 3.80 -0.07 -5.38
N PRO A 60 4.11 0.15 -6.67
CA PRO A 60 5.46 -0.03 -7.21
C PRO A 60 6.47 1.00 -6.69
N ASP A 61 5.99 2.16 -6.24
CA ASP A 61 6.72 3.31 -5.73
C ASP A 61 6.66 3.43 -4.19
N GLY A 62 5.99 2.50 -3.52
CA GLY A 62 5.90 2.43 -2.05
C GLY A 62 5.01 3.47 -1.39
N ARG A 63 4.11 4.13 -2.14
CA ARG A 63 3.23 5.18 -1.61
C ARG A 63 1.96 4.68 -0.91
N GLY A 64 1.78 3.37 -0.73
CA GLY A 64 0.56 2.81 -0.16
C GLY A 64 -0.65 2.90 -1.11
N ASN A 65 -0.37 2.98 -2.40
CA ASN A 65 -1.32 3.18 -3.50
C ASN A 65 -1.50 1.89 -4.34
N GLY A 66 -1.07 0.73 -3.85
CA GLY A 66 -1.23 -0.53 -4.57
C GLY A 66 -2.71 -0.88 -4.83
N PRO A 67 -3.01 -1.74 -5.80
CA PRO A 67 -4.38 -2.07 -6.19
C PRO A 67 -5.23 -2.67 -5.06
N ALA A 68 -4.61 -3.32 -4.06
CA ALA A 68 -5.32 -3.80 -2.87
C ALA A 68 -5.57 -2.71 -1.81
N ALA A 69 -4.86 -1.58 -1.87
CA ALA A 69 -4.93 -0.52 -0.86
C ALA A 69 -6.36 -0.01 -0.56
N PRO A 70 -7.27 0.17 -1.54
CA PRO A 70 -8.63 0.68 -1.29
C PRO A 70 -9.48 -0.27 -0.43
N SER A 71 -9.17 -1.55 -0.43
CA SER A 71 -9.90 -2.58 0.29
C SER A 71 -9.33 -2.87 1.68
N LEU A 72 -8.25 -2.18 2.08
CA LEU A 72 -7.54 -2.41 3.34
C LEU A 72 -7.81 -1.29 4.34
N ILE A 73 -8.22 -1.67 5.55
CA ILE A 73 -8.37 -0.79 6.70
C ILE A 73 -7.54 -1.37 7.85
N PRO A 74 -6.48 -0.69 8.33
CA PRO A 74 -5.97 0.60 7.84
C PRO A 74 -5.35 0.53 6.44
N ARG A 75 -5.24 1.68 5.76
CA ARG A 75 -4.55 1.79 4.47
C ARG A 75 -3.07 1.34 4.60
N PRO A 76 -2.48 0.74 3.56
CA PRO A 76 -1.06 0.40 3.55
C PRO A 76 -0.16 1.62 3.79
N ARG A 77 0.96 1.42 4.50
CA ARG A 77 1.94 2.47 4.80
C ARG A 77 2.56 3.04 3.52
N ASP A 78 2.64 4.37 3.46
CA ASP A 78 3.51 5.10 2.56
C ASP A 78 4.95 5.12 3.11
N PHE A 79 5.85 4.41 2.47
CA PHE A 79 7.26 4.31 2.84
C PHE A 79 8.06 5.55 2.45
N THR A 80 7.60 6.32 1.46
CA THR A 80 8.30 7.52 0.98
C THR A 80 8.35 8.64 2.02
N ARG A 81 7.48 8.56 3.03
CA ARG A 81 7.43 9.51 4.14
C ARG A 81 8.50 9.26 5.22
N GLY A 82 9.13 8.09 5.26
CA GLY A 82 10.06 7.72 6.33
C GLY A 82 9.43 7.65 7.74
N LEU A 83 8.09 7.66 7.83
CA LEU A 83 7.36 7.65 9.11
C LEU A 83 6.88 6.24 9.45
N PHE A 84 7.64 5.56 10.30
CA PHE A 84 7.35 4.20 10.75
C PHE A 84 6.73 4.20 12.15
N LYS A 85 5.66 3.42 12.33
CA LYS A 85 4.97 3.29 13.63
C LYS A 85 5.83 2.56 14.67
N TYR A 86 6.57 1.55 14.21
CA TYR A 86 7.42 0.71 15.04
C TYR A 86 8.84 0.83 14.51
N LYS A 87 9.74 1.31 15.36
CA LYS A 87 11.16 1.56 15.06
C LYS A 87 11.99 1.35 16.31
N SER A 88 13.21 0.87 16.14
CA SER A 88 14.22 0.73 17.19
C SER A 88 14.98 2.02 17.45
N THR A 89 15.01 2.93 16.48
CA THR A 89 15.66 4.24 16.62
C THR A 89 14.77 5.24 17.36
N PRO A 90 15.35 6.25 18.04
CA PRO A 90 14.61 7.35 18.66
C PRO A 90 13.63 8.03 17.69
N ALA A 91 12.55 8.60 18.22
CA ALA A 91 11.44 9.12 17.42
C ALA A 91 11.89 10.12 16.33
N ASP A 92 12.86 10.96 16.67
CA ASP A 92 13.47 12.04 15.87
C ASP A 92 14.60 11.59 14.93
N GLN A 93 15.00 10.32 14.95
CA GLN A 93 16.11 9.80 14.14
C GLN A 93 15.62 8.79 13.09
N PRO A 94 16.14 8.79 11.85
CA PRO A 94 15.78 7.77 10.86
C PRO A 94 16.21 6.35 11.32
N PRO A 95 15.68 5.27 10.71
CA PRO A 95 16.25 3.94 10.87
C PRO A 95 17.72 3.91 10.41
N THR A 96 18.58 3.18 11.11
CA THR A 96 19.98 2.92 10.76
C THR A 96 20.10 1.56 10.05
N ASP A 97 21.14 1.39 9.24
CA ASP A 97 21.42 0.15 8.51
C ASP A 97 22.23 -0.88 9.34
N ASP A 98 22.58 -0.50 10.57
CA ASP A 98 23.45 -1.24 11.50
C ASP A 98 22.69 -2.24 12.38
#